data_AF-A0A4Q6XLM4-F1
#
_entry.id   AF-A0A4Q6XLM4-F1
#
_cell.length_a   1.000
_cell.length_b   1.000
_cell.length_c   1.000
_cell.angle_alpha   90.00
_cell.angle_beta   90.00
_cell.angle_gamma   90.00
#
_symmetry.space_group_name_H-M   'P 1'
#
loop_
_entity.id
_entity.type
_entity.pdbx_description
1 polymer ?
#
loop_
_entity_poly.entity_id
_entity_poly.type
_entity_poly.pdbx_seq_one_letter_code
_entity_poly.pdbx_strand_id
1 'polypeptide(L)'
;MKKIYFFFTLALICISTSSFAKKMEDDEFHRYLKQNNELGQQYHNDLGVAIVTGDRQAIPNKICAIYKISLEQAKIAKENKHLKNSHQAETLATENINNLEAILTPHQKPITKYCQVTKLANTD
;
A
#
# COMPACT_ATOMS: atom_id res chain seq x y z
N MET A 1 38.53 6.47 -38.11
CA MET A 1 37.58 7.35 -37.40
C MET A 1 36.18 7.19 -38.02
N LYS A 2 35.20 6.72 -37.25
CA LYS A 2 33.77 6.94 -37.46
C LYS A 2 33.08 6.62 -36.12
N LYS A 3 32.69 7.66 -35.38
CA LYS A 3 31.93 7.54 -34.13
C LYS A 3 30.46 7.35 -34.52
N ILE A 4 29.88 6.21 -34.20
CA ILE A 4 28.44 5.99 -34.34
C ILE A 4 27.82 6.41 -33.01
N TYR A 5 27.14 7.55 -33.02
CA TYR A 5 26.32 8.02 -31.92
C TYR A 5 24.98 7.28 -31.97
N PHE A 6 24.80 6.29 -31.09
CA PHE A 6 23.51 5.66 -30.90
C PHE A 6 22.70 6.51 -29.92
N PHE A 7 21.98 7.50 -30.46
CA PHE A 7 20.89 8.16 -29.75
C PHE A 7 19.69 7.20 -29.75
N PHE A 8 19.42 6.55 -28.62
CA PHE A 8 18.13 5.89 -28.40
C PHE A 8 17.40 6.57 -27.24
N THR A 9 16.60 7.55 -27.64
CA THR A 9 15.27 7.89 -27.12
C THR A 9 14.95 7.48 -25.69
N LEU A 10 14.95 8.51 -24.84
CA LEU A 10 14.25 8.63 -23.58
C LEU A 10 12.78 8.19 -23.74
N ALA A 11 12.46 6.96 -23.35
CA ALA A 11 11.08 6.53 -23.17
C ALA A 11 10.55 7.14 -21.87
N LEU A 12 10.06 8.38 -21.95
CA LEU A 12 9.14 8.95 -20.98
C LEU A 12 7.85 8.12 -21.04
N ILE A 13 7.80 7.04 -20.26
CA ILE A 13 6.53 6.41 -19.91
C ILE A 13 5.87 7.36 -18.91
N CYS A 14 5.10 8.31 -19.44
CA CYS A 14 4.03 8.92 -18.68
C CYS A 14 3.06 7.80 -18.30
N ILE A 15 3.23 7.21 -17.11
CA ILE A 15 2.19 6.40 -16.48
C ILE A 15 1.09 7.39 -16.11
N SER A 16 0.24 7.70 -17.09
CA SER A 16 -1.06 8.26 -16.83
C SER A 16 -1.77 7.26 -15.91
N THR A 17 -2.10 7.70 -14.70
CA THR A 17 -2.97 7.00 -13.76
C THR A 17 -4.38 6.96 -14.35
N SER A 18 -4.55 6.20 -15.43
CA SER A 18 -5.87 5.76 -15.84
C SER A 18 -6.32 4.78 -14.78
N SER A 19 -7.36 5.18 -14.04
CA SER A 19 -8.05 4.39 -13.03
C SER A 19 -8.82 3.25 -13.72
N PHE A 20 -8.13 2.42 -14.49
CA PHE A 20 -8.69 1.16 -14.96
C PHE A 20 -8.82 0.26 -13.75
N ALA A 21 -10.08 -0.02 -13.40
CA ALA A 21 -10.42 -1.01 -12.41
C ALA A 21 -9.76 -2.34 -12.81
N LYS A 22 -8.86 -2.87 -11.97
CA LYS A 22 -8.18 -4.13 -12.27
C LYS A 22 -9.20 -5.25 -12.07
N LYS A 23 -9.85 -5.67 -13.14
CA LYS A 23 -10.68 -6.88 -13.15
C LYS A 23 -9.79 -8.10 -13.02
N MET A 24 -10.11 -8.96 -12.06
CA MET A 24 -9.41 -10.21 -11.77
C MET A 24 -10.34 -11.39 -12.02
N GLU A 25 -9.76 -12.54 -12.36
CA GLU A 25 -10.43 -13.83 -12.25
C GLU A 25 -10.45 -14.29 -10.77
N ASP A 26 -11.38 -15.19 -10.40
CA ASP A 26 -11.57 -15.61 -8.99
C ASP A 26 -10.26 -16.17 -8.36
N ASP A 27 -9.52 -17.00 -9.09
CA ASP A 27 -8.23 -17.55 -8.64
C ASP A 27 -7.14 -16.48 -8.48
N GLU A 28 -7.13 -15.45 -9.33
CA GLU A 28 -6.19 -14.33 -9.21
C GLU A 28 -6.55 -13.49 -7.98
N PHE A 29 -7.83 -13.21 -7.79
CA PHE A 29 -8.32 -12.45 -6.65
C PHE A 29 -8.04 -13.17 -5.33
N HIS A 30 -8.31 -14.48 -5.26
CA HIS A 30 -8.01 -15.29 -4.07
C HIS A 30 -6.52 -15.28 -3.73
N ARG A 31 -5.66 -15.43 -4.74
CA ARG A 31 -4.19 -15.39 -4.56
C ARG A 31 -3.72 -14.01 -4.13
N TYR A 32 -4.28 -12.95 -4.71
CA TYR A 32 -4.00 -11.58 -4.33
C TYR A 32 -4.35 -11.32 -2.87
N LEU A 33 -5.56 -11.68 -2.43
CA LEU A 33 -5.97 -11.53 -1.03
C LEU A 33 -5.06 -12.31 -0.08
N LYS A 34 -4.69 -13.54 -0.44
CA LYS A 34 -3.77 -14.35 0.37
C LYS A 34 -2.42 -13.65 0.54
N GLN A 35 -1.80 -13.21 -0.56
CA GLN A 35 -0.50 -12.53 -0.53
C GLN A 35 -0.55 -11.23 0.28
N ASN A 36 -1.59 -10.43 0.10
CA ASN A 36 -1.76 -9.19 0.85
C ASN A 36 -1.98 -9.42 2.35
N ASN A 37 -2.75 -10.44 2.72
CA ASN A 37 -2.96 -10.79 4.12
C ASN A 37 -1.67 -11.28 4.78
N GLU A 38 -0.89 -12.13 4.10
CA GLU A 38 0.41 -12.60 4.58
C GLU A 38 1.40 -11.43 4.78
N LEU A 39 1.48 -10.55 3.78
CA LEU A 39 2.34 -9.37 3.85
C LEU A 39 1.87 -8.38 4.93
N GLY A 40 0.57 -8.16 5.04
CA GLY A 40 -0.03 -7.32 6.08
C GLY A 40 0.28 -7.84 7.48
N GLN A 41 0.12 -9.15 7.71
CA GLN A 41 0.47 -9.78 8.99
C GLN A 41 1.96 -9.62 9.32
N GLN A 42 2.84 -9.79 8.34
CA GLN A 42 4.27 -9.55 8.52
C GLN A 42 4.54 -8.11 8.98
N TYR A 43 3.94 -7.12 8.32
CA TYR A 43 4.13 -5.72 8.73
C TYR A 43 3.53 -5.39 10.10
N HIS A 44 2.42 -6.03 10.49
CA HIS A 44 1.87 -5.92 11.85
C HIS A 44 2.84 -6.49 12.90
N ASN A 45 3.43 -7.66 12.63
CA ASN A 45 4.42 -8.26 13.52
C ASN A 45 5.66 -7.36 13.64
N ASP A 46 6.17 -6.86 12.51
CA ASP A 46 7.30 -5.93 12.47
C ASP A 46 7.01 -4.62 13.22
N LEU A 47 5.78 -4.10 13.11
CA LEU A 47 5.34 -2.92 13.86
C LEU A 47 5.35 -3.21 15.37
N GLY A 48 4.84 -4.37 15.78
CA GLY A 48 4.89 -4.81 17.18
C GLY A 48 6.32 -4.87 17.71
N VAL A 49 7.25 -5.44 16.94
CA VAL A 49 8.68 -5.47 17.28
C VAL A 49 9.23 -4.05 17.41
N ALA A 50 9.00 -3.18 16.42
CA ALA A 50 9.50 -1.81 16.41
C ALA A 50 8.98 -0.98 17.61
N ILE A 51 7.73 -1.19 18.01
CA ILE A 51 7.15 -0.57 19.20
C ILE A 51 7.87 -1.04 20.46
N VAL A 52 8.07 -2.35 20.62
CA VAL A 52 8.72 -2.93 21.81
C VAL A 52 10.19 -2.52 21.91
N THR A 53 10.90 -2.44 20.79
CA THR A 53 12.33 -2.05 20.76
C THR A 53 12.53 -0.53 20.78
N GLY A 54 11.47 0.26 20.63
CA GLY A 54 11.55 1.71 20.56
C GLY A 54 12.17 2.24 19.26
N ASP A 55 12.12 1.47 18.17
CA ASP A 55 12.62 1.88 16.86
C ASP A 55 11.69 2.93 16.23
N ARG A 56 12.01 4.20 16.50
CA ARG A 56 11.22 5.36 16.06
C ARG A 56 11.22 5.57 14.56
N GLN A 57 12.18 5.02 13.81
CA GLN A 57 12.21 5.12 12.35
C GLN A 57 11.38 4.01 11.72
N ALA A 58 11.40 2.79 12.27
CA ALA A 58 10.62 1.69 11.76
C ALA A 58 9.11 1.88 11.98
N ILE A 59 8.66 2.39 13.13
CA ILE A 59 7.23 2.58 13.44
C ILE A 59 6.46 3.31 12.32
N PRO A 60 6.82 4.54 11.91
CA PRO A 60 6.09 5.27 10.88
C PRO A 60 6.12 4.54 9.52
N ASN A 61 7.24 3.90 9.19
CA ASN A 61 7.38 3.11 7.97
C ASN A 61 6.44 1.91 7.94
N LYS A 62 6.32 1.18 9.05
CA LYS A 62 5.45 0.00 9.15
C LYS A 62 3.97 0.40 9.16
N ILE A 63 3.59 1.44 9.89
CA ILE A 63 2.22 2.01 9.83
C ILE A 63 1.85 2.33 8.38
N CYS A 64 2.75 3.02 7.65
CA CYS A 64 2.47 3.41 6.27
C CYS A 64 2.51 2.26 5.27
N ALA A 65 3.25 1.19 5.53
CA ALA A 65 3.20 -0.03 4.73
C ALA A 65 1.84 -0.73 4.87
N ILE A 66 1.36 -0.93 6.11
CA ILE A 66 0.06 -1.55 6.39
C ILE A 66 -1.07 -0.73 5.78
N TYR A 67 -1.01 0.60 5.92
CA TYR A 67 -1.99 1.52 5.33
C TYR A 67 -2.08 1.35 3.80
N LYS A 68 -0.94 1.30 3.09
CA LYS A 68 -0.90 1.15 1.63
C LYS A 68 -1.47 -0.19 1.17
N ILE A 69 -1.11 -1.28 1.84
CA ILE A 69 -1.64 -2.62 1.53
C ILE A 69 -3.16 -2.64 1.71
N SER A 70 -3.64 -2.10 2.83
CA SER A 70 -5.08 -2.04 3.12
C SER A 70 -5.81 -1.16 2.11
N LEU A 71 -5.26 -0.01 1.75
CA LEU A 71 -5.86 0.88 0.74
C LEU A 71 -6.00 0.18 -0.62
N GLU A 72 -4.95 -0.51 -1.08
CA GLU A 72 -4.99 -1.22 -2.35
C GLU A 72 -5.93 -2.43 -2.29
N GLN A 73 -5.98 -3.17 -1.17
CA GLN A 73 -6.94 -4.26 -0.99
C GLN A 73 -8.38 -3.77 -1.05
N ALA A 74 -8.72 -2.68 -0.36
CA ALA A 74 -10.05 -2.10 -0.40
C ALA A 74 -10.44 -1.67 -1.83
N LYS A 75 -9.50 -1.03 -2.54
CA LYS A 75 -9.70 -0.62 -3.93
C LYS A 75 -9.96 -1.82 -4.85
N ILE A 76 -9.08 -2.81 -4.84
CA ILE A 76 -9.20 -4.02 -5.68
C ILE A 76 -10.48 -4.80 -5.34
N ALA A 77 -10.82 -4.93 -4.07
CA ALA A 77 -12.04 -5.59 -3.63
C ALA A 77 -13.30 -4.88 -4.16
N LYS A 78 -13.35 -3.56 -4.06
CA LYS A 78 -14.45 -2.72 -4.58
C LYS A 78 -14.59 -2.83 -6.10
N GLU A 79 -13.47 -2.88 -6.82
CA GLU A 79 -13.42 -3.06 -8.28
C GLU A 79 -13.88 -4.46 -8.72
N ASN A 80 -13.72 -5.46 -7.85
CA ASN A 80 -14.07 -6.86 -8.10
C ASN A 80 -15.27 -7.33 -7.25
N LYS A 81 -16.25 -6.45 -6.99
CA LYS A 81 -17.42 -6.72 -6.13
C LYS A 81 -18.27 -7.95 -6.48
N HIS A 82 -18.10 -8.49 -7.68
CA HIS A 82 -18.80 -9.69 -8.17
C HIS A 82 -18.12 -10.99 -7.72
N LEU A 83 -16.85 -10.95 -7.33
CA LEU A 83 -16.09 -12.11 -6.88
C LEU A 83 -16.39 -12.44 -5.42
N LYS A 84 -16.19 -13.71 -5.07
CA LYS A 84 -16.43 -14.21 -3.72
C LYS A 84 -15.50 -13.50 -2.73
N ASN A 85 -16.01 -13.22 -1.53
CA ASN A 85 -15.29 -12.54 -0.44
C ASN A 85 -14.83 -11.10 -0.74
N SER A 86 -15.18 -10.51 -1.89
CA SER A 86 -14.82 -9.12 -2.23
C SER A 86 -15.31 -8.13 -1.19
N HIS A 87 -16.59 -8.20 -0.82
CA HIS A 87 -17.15 -7.35 0.23
C HIS A 87 -16.44 -7.51 1.58
N GLN A 88 -16.17 -8.75 2.02
CA GLN A 88 -15.45 -8.99 3.27
C GLN A 88 -14.03 -8.42 3.23
N ALA A 89 -13.33 -8.58 2.11
CA ALA A 89 -11.98 -8.04 1.92
C ALA A 89 -11.95 -6.51 1.97
N GLU A 90 -12.96 -5.84 1.39
CA GLU A 90 -13.12 -4.38 1.47
C GLU A 90 -13.38 -3.92 2.90
N THR A 91 -14.29 -4.58 3.62
CA THR A 91 -14.62 -4.27 5.01
C THR A 91 -13.40 -4.39 5.92
N LEU A 92 -12.70 -5.54 5.88
CA LEU A 92 -11.52 -5.78 6.72
C LEU A 92 -10.39 -4.79 6.40
N ALA A 93 -10.18 -4.47 5.12
CA ALA A 93 -9.19 -3.50 4.72
C ALA A 93 -9.53 -2.08 5.24
N THR A 94 -10.81 -1.71 5.19
CA THR A 94 -11.30 -0.42 5.70
C THR A 94 -11.18 -0.34 7.23
N GLU A 95 -11.51 -1.42 7.93
CA GLU A 95 -11.31 -1.54 9.38
C GLU A 95 -9.83 -1.39 9.77
N ASN A 96 -8.92 -2.03 9.03
CA ASN A 96 -7.48 -1.87 9.24
C ASN A 96 -7.04 -0.41 9.07
N ILE A 97 -7.51 0.29 8.03
CA ILE A 97 -7.21 1.71 7.83
C ILE A 97 -7.71 2.54 9.02
N ASN A 98 -8.94 2.30 9.48
CA ASN A 98 -9.53 3.00 10.61
C ASN A 98 -8.78 2.73 11.93
N ASN A 99 -8.31 1.50 12.13
CA ASN A 99 -7.51 1.13 13.29
C ASN A 99 -6.15 1.82 13.28
N LEU A 100 -5.49 1.91 12.11
CA LEU A 100 -4.25 2.68 11.98
C LEU A 100 -4.48 4.18 12.17
N GLU A 101 -5.60 4.72 11.66
CA GLU A 101 -6.00 6.11 11.90
C GLU A 101 -6.21 6.38 13.40
N ALA A 102 -6.75 5.41 14.15
CA ALA A 102 -7.03 5.54 15.57
C ALA A 102 -5.77 5.66 16.45
N ILE A 103 -4.66 5.02 16.06
CA ILE A 103 -3.40 5.07 16.83
C ILE A 103 -2.59 6.35 16.59
N LEU A 104 -2.92 7.13 15.56
CA LEU A 104 -2.28 8.41 15.29
C LEU A 104 -2.78 9.48 16.26
N THR A 105 -1.86 10.35 16.69
CA THR A 105 -2.24 11.55 17.45
C THR A 105 -3.01 12.54 16.55
N PRO A 106 -3.83 13.45 17.12
CA PRO A 106 -4.67 14.34 16.32
C PRO A 106 -3.93 15.16 15.25
N HIS A 107 -2.69 15.57 15.50
CA HIS A 107 -1.88 16.34 14.55
C HIS A 107 -1.24 15.48 13.45
N GLN A 108 -1.18 14.17 13.64
CA GLN A 108 -0.72 13.20 12.64
C GLN A 108 -1.85 12.78 11.68
N LYS A 109 -3.11 12.95 12.06
CA LYS A 109 -4.27 12.64 11.21
C LYS A 109 -4.45 13.67 10.08
N PRO A 110 -5.03 13.30 8.94
CA PRO A 110 -5.41 11.94 8.55
C PRO A 110 -4.20 11.07 8.16
N ILE A 111 -4.31 9.73 8.23
CA ILE A 111 -3.25 8.78 7.88
C ILE A 111 -2.76 8.95 6.44
N THR A 112 -3.65 9.38 5.55
CA THR A 112 -3.31 9.77 4.17
C THR A 112 -2.22 10.84 4.16
N LYS A 113 -2.37 11.89 4.98
CA LYS A 113 -1.40 12.97 5.13
C LYS A 113 -0.16 12.51 5.88
N TYR A 114 -0.33 11.76 6.97
CA TYR A 114 0.76 11.15 7.74
C TYR A 114 1.76 10.44 6.80
N CYS A 115 1.26 9.53 5.98
CA CYS A 115 2.10 8.71 5.11
C CYS A 115 2.66 9.41 3.89
N GLN A 116 2.10 10.56 3.50
CA GLN A 116 2.72 11.43 2.49
C GLN A 116 3.92 12.18 3.08
N VAL A 117 3.80 12.69 4.30
CA VAL A 117 4.88 13.46 4.97
C VAL A 117 6.02 12.54 5.39
N THR A 118 5.73 11.35 5.93
CA THR A 118 6.77 10.35 6.29
C THR A 118 7.61 9.94 5.09
N LYS A 119 7.02 9.87 3.88
CA LYS A 119 7.77 9.54 2.66
C LYS A 119 8.86 10.58 2.36
N LEU A 120 8.59 11.86 2.62
CA LEU A 120 9.52 12.96 2.37
C LEU A 120 10.68 12.95 3.38
N ALA A 121 10.42 12.59 4.63
CA ALA A 121 11.42 12.60 5.71
C ALA A 121 12.43 11.43 5.66
N ASN A 122 12.17 10.39 4.86
CA ASN A 122 13.03 9.20 4.74
C ASN A 122 13.74 9.12 3.37
N THR A 123 13.73 10.20 2.59
CA THR A 123 14.43 10.33 1.29
C THR A 123 15.65 11.25 1.33
N ASP A 124 16.04 11.71 2.52
CA ASP A 124 17.30 12.43 2.79
C ASP A 124 18.34 11.47 3.41
#